data_AF-A0A7C3B229-F1
#
_entry.id   AF-A0A7C3B229-F1
#
_cell.length_a   1.000
_cell.length_b   1.000
_cell.length_c   1.000
_cell.angle_alpha   90.00
_cell.angle_beta   90.00
_cell.angle_gamma   90.00
#
_symmetry.space_group_name_H-M   'P 1'
#
loop_
_entity.id
_entity.type
_entity.pdbx_description
1 polymer ?
#
loop_
_entity_poly.entity_id
_entity_poly.type
_entity_poly.pdbx_seq_one_letter_code
_entity_poly.pdbx_strand_id
1 'polypeptide(L)' 'MVSKANQKKEERLETMRHSASHVMAEAVQSIFPGTKFGIGPAIEDGFYYDFDLPR' A
#
# COMPACT_ATOMS: atom_id res chain seq x y z
N MET A 1 -26.13 11.64 2.83
CA MET A 1 -25.02 12.37 3.48
C MET A 1 -24.25 11.38 4.33
N VAL A 2 -22.99 11.10 3.99
CA VAL A 2 -22.11 10.27 4.83
C VAL A 2 -21.71 11.10 6.06
N SER A 3 -21.74 10.52 7.25
CA SER A 3 -21.40 11.23 8.48
C SER A 3 -19.90 11.58 8.51
N LYS A 4 -19.53 12.74 9.07
CA LYS A 4 -18.13 13.16 9.24
C LYS A 4 -17.26 12.11 9.96
N ALA A 5 -17.87 11.36 10.88
CA ALA A 5 -17.21 10.27 11.59
C ALA A 5 -16.80 9.12 10.65
N ASN A 6 -17.64 8.79 9.65
CA ASN A 6 -17.33 7.76 8.67
C ASN A 6 -16.25 8.22 7.71
N GLN A 7 -16.28 9.47 7.23
CA GLN A 7 -15.22 10.03 6.39
C GLN A 7 -13.85 9.97 7.08
N LYS A 8 -13.77 10.41 8.34
CA LYS A 8 -12.54 10.32 9.13
C LYS A 8 -12.08 8.88 9.37
N LYS A 9 -13.00 7.91 9.39
CA LYS A 9 -12.64 6.49 9.52
C LYS A 9 -11.99 5.99 8.23
N GLU A 10 -12.60 6.28 7.08
CA GLU A 10 -12.07 5.89 5.77
C GLU A 10 -10.70 6.50 5.49
N GLU A 11 -10.50 7.79 5.78
CA GLU A 11 -9.19 8.46 5.65
C GLU A 11 -8.09 7.77 6.47
N ARG A 12 -8.43 7.31 7.69
CA ARG A 12 -7.48 6.56 8.52
C ARG A 12 -7.17 5.19 7.94
N LEU A 13 -8.19 4.48 7.43
CA LEU A 13 -8.00 3.18 6.80
C LEU A 13 -7.15 3.31 5.52
N GLU A 14 -7.38 4.34 4.72
CA GLU A 14 -6.57 4.66 3.54
C GLU A 14 -5.11 4.90 3.91
N THR A 15 -4.86 5.71 4.94
CA THR A 15 -3.49 5.96 5.45
C THR A 15 -2.82 4.67 5.94
N MET A 16 -3.55 3.82 6.65
CA MET A 16 -3.05 2.52 7.13
C MET A 16 -2.71 1.59 5.97
N ARG A 17 -3.59 1.50 4.97
CA ARG A 17 -3.38 0.67 3.76
C ARG A 17 -2.18 1.15 2.96
N HIS A 18 -1.99 2.47 2.81
CA HIS A 18 -0.81 3.02 2.15
C HIS A 18 0.47 2.72 2.93
N SER A 19 0.44 2.81 4.25
CA SER A 19 1.59 2.45 5.08
C SER A 19 1.93 0.96 4.96
N ALA A 20 0.91 0.10 4.89
CA ALA A 20 1.09 -1.34 4.70
C ALA A 20 1.69 -1.69 3.32
N SER A 21 1.38 -0.92 2.26
CA SER A 21 2.02 -1.11 0.95
C SER A 21 3.53 -0.86 0.99
N HIS A 22 3.98 0.16 1.74
CA HIS A 22 5.41 0.41 1.96
C HIS A 22 6.10 -0.71 2.74
N VAL A 23 5.46 -1.24 3.78
CA VAL A 23 5.99 -2.40 4.54
C VAL A 23 6.17 -3.62 3.63
N MET A 24 5.21 -3.86 2.72
CA MET A 24 5.33 -4.93 1.73
C MET A 24 6.48 -4.68 0.75
N ALA A 25 6.66 -3.45 0.27
CA ALA A 25 7.76 -3.10 -0.63
C ALA A 25 9.14 -3.34 -0.01
N GLU A 26 9.32 -2.94 1.25
CA GLU A 26 10.55 -3.20 2.02
C GLU A 26 10.81 -4.71 2.15
N ALA A 27 9.79 -5.48 2.55
CA ALA A 27 9.92 -6.92 2.70
C ALA A 27 10.26 -7.61 1.36
N VAL A 28 9.61 -7.21 0.26
CA VAL A 28 9.89 -7.75 -1.07
C VAL A 28 11.31 -7.43 -1.52
N GLN A 29 11.79 -6.20 -1.32
CA GLN A 29 13.17 -5.85 -1.67
C GLN A 29 14.20 -6.62 -0.83
N SER A 30 13.91 -6.89 0.45
CA SER A 30 14.76 -7.73 1.29
C SER A 30 14.81 -9.19 0.84
N ILE A 31 13.69 -9.75 0.35
CA ILE A 31 13.60 -11.15 -0.08
C ILE A 31 14.12 -11.33 -1.51
N PHE A 32 13.93 -10.34 -2.37
CA PHE A 32 14.33 -10.33 -3.79
C PHE A 32 15.24 -9.14 -4.08
N PRO A 33 16.55 -9.24 -3.74
CA PRO A 33 17.50 -8.15 -3.98
C PRO A 33 17.59 -7.80 -5.47
N GLY A 34 17.46 -6.50 -5.78
CA GLY A 34 17.43 -5.98 -7.15
C GLY A 34 16.03 -5.70 -7.71
N THR A 35 14.98 -5.94 -6.93
CA THR A 35 13.60 -5.55 -7.28
C THR A 35 13.48 -4.04 -7.49
N LYS A 36 12.84 -3.63 -8.60
CA LYS A 36 12.47 -2.23 -8.84
C LYS A 36 11.01 -1.98 -8.48
N PHE A 37 10.76 -0.82 -7.92
CA PHE A 37 9.44 -0.40 -7.47
C PHE A 37 8.70 0.37 -8.57
N GLY A 38 7.44 -0.02 -8.80
CA GLY A 38 6.47 0.73 -9.59
C GLY A 38 5.62 1.64 -8.70
N ILE A 39 4.30 1.41 -8.70
CA ILE A 39 3.33 2.15 -7.87
C ILE A 39 2.75 1.25 -6.77
N GLY A 40 2.41 1.84 -5.61
CA GLY A 40 1.83 1.11 -4.48
C GLY A 40 0.71 1.86 -3.76
N PRO A 41 -0.45 2.07 -4.42
CA PRO A 41 -1.54 2.84 -3.84
C PRO A 41 -2.36 2.04 -2.81
N ALA A 42 -3.00 2.76 -1.89
CA ALA A 42 -4.15 2.23 -1.17
C ALA A 42 -5.37 2.19 -2.10
N ILE A 43 -6.23 1.19 -1.91
CA ILE A 43 -7.50 1.02 -2.64
C ILE A 43 -8.64 0.81 -1.64
N GLU A 44 -9.88 0.77 -2.13
CA GLU A 44 -11.11 0.71 -1.32
C GLU A 44 -11.08 -0.36 -0.23
N ASP A 45 -10.53 -1.55 -0.53
CA ASP A 45 -10.50 -2.69 0.41
C ASP A 45 -9.09 -3.17 0.78
N GLY A 46 -8.03 -2.45 0.39
CA GLY A 46 -6.68 -2.93 0.62
C GLY A 46 -5.60 -2.05 -0.01
N PHE A 47 -4.55 -2.69 -0.51
CA PHE A 47 -3.45 -2.06 -1.24
C PHE A 47 -2.82 -3.08 -2.18
N TYR A 48 -2.10 -2.60 -3.18
CA TYR A 48 -1.22 -3.42 -4.00
C TYR A 48 0.12 -2.70 -4.19
N TYR A 49 1.09 -3.38 -4.78
CA TYR A 49 2.34 -2.77 -5.21
C TYR A 49 2.86 -3.50 -6.46
N ASP A 50 3.20 -2.73 -7.48
CA ASP A 50 3.80 -3.24 -8.71
C ASP A 50 5.31 -3.42 -8.56
N PHE A 51 5.81 -4.62 -8.86
CA PHE A 51 7.23 -4.96 -8.77
C PHE A 51 7.77 -5.45 -10.11
N ASP A 52 8.92 -4.92 -10.51
CA ASP A 52 9.79 -5.51 -11.53
C ASP A 52 10.85 -6.35 -10.82
N LEU A 53 10.64 -7.67 -10.79
CA LEU A 53 11.51 -8.60 -10.07
C LEU A 53 12.77 -8.91 -10.89
N PRO A 54 13.92 -9.06 -10.25
CA PRO A 54 15.15 -9.46 -10.91
C PRO A 54 15.08 -10.98 -11.16
N ARG A 55 14.50 -11.37 -12.29
CA ARG A 55 14.47 -12.75 -12.77
C ARG A 55 14.78 -12.79 -14.26
#